data_AF-A0A7X8MIX7-F1
#
_entry.id   AF-A0A7X8MIX7-F1
#
_cell.length_a   1.000
_cell.length_b   1.000
_cell.length_c   1.000
_cell.angle_alpha   90.00
_cell.angle_beta   90.00
_cell.angle_gamma   90.00
#
_symmetry.space_group_name_H-M   'P 1'
#
loop_
_entity.id
_entity.type
_entity.pdbx_description
1 polymer ?
#
loop_
_entity_poly.entity_id
_entity_poly.type
_entity_poly.pdbx_seq_one_letter_code
_entity_poly.pdbx_strand_id
1 'polypeptide(L)'
;MAENPLVEMYDSEFVNDPYNIGLNDNAISINSTLEVDLTGQCCSDAIGNKQYSGAGGQMDFIEGTWRSKGGMAFLALYSTYETKDGELKSRIVPTLRENSMITTTRNDVQYIVTEYGVAWLKGFNLDQRAKALIKIAHPDFRDQLEFEARQLRYLR
;
A
#
# COMPACT_ATOMS: atom_id res chain seq x y z
N MET A 1 -1.27 -29.18 9.47
CA MET A 1 0.11 -28.70 9.72
C MET A 1 0.90 -29.69 10.55
N ALA A 2 0.35 -30.22 11.65
CA ALA A 2 1.04 -31.25 12.42
C ALA A 2 1.51 -32.40 11.51
N GLU A 3 2.81 -32.68 11.53
CA GLU A 3 3.50 -33.78 10.84
C GLU A 3 3.39 -33.77 9.29
N ASN A 4 3.27 -32.58 8.68
CA ASN A 4 3.34 -32.47 7.22
C ASN A 4 4.77 -32.11 6.75
N PRO A 5 5.49 -33.00 6.06
CA PRO A 5 6.86 -32.71 5.58
C PRO A 5 6.93 -31.63 4.49
N LEU A 6 5.80 -31.17 3.96
CA LEU A 6 5.72 -30.04 3.03
C LEU A 6 5.60 -28.68 3.76
N VAL A 7 5.58 -28.67 5.09
CA VAL A 7 5.45 -27.45 5.89
C VAL A 7 6.56 -27.42 6.94
N GLU A 8 7.38 -26.38 6.86
CA GLU A 8 8.43 -26.10 7.84
C GLU A 8 8.13 -24.76 8.53
N MET A 9 8.33 -24.71 9.83
CA MET A 9 8.18 -23.49 10.63
C MET A 9 9.55 -22.98 11.04
N TYR A 10 9.82 -21.74 10.70
CA TYR A 10 11.03 -21.01 11.08
C TYR A 10 10.65 -19.78 11.89
N ASP A 11 11.59 -19.22 12.64
CA ASP A 11 11.40 -17.97 13.34
C ASP A 11 11.23 -16.79 12.36
N SER A 12 10.71 -15.68 12.88
CA SER A 12 10.50 -14.48 12.06
C SER A 12 11.80 -13.84 11.60
N GLU A 13 12.91 -13.99 12.32
CA GLU A 13 14.20 -13.42 11.90
C GLU A 13 14.66 -14.08 10.60
N PHE A 14 14.42 -15.38 10.44
CA PHE A 14 14.70 -16.09 9.20
C PHE A 14 13.66 -15.80 8.10
N VAL A 15 12.37 -15.96 8.41
CA VAL A 15 11.29 -15.88 7.40
C VAL A 15 11.12 -14.46 6.85
N ASN A 16 11.28 -13.45 7.69
CA ASN A 16 11.11 -12.07 7.29
C ASN A 16 12.42 -11.42 6.81
N ASP A 17 13.58 -12.07 6.86
CA ASP A 17 14.80 -11.45 6.34
C ASP A 17 14.64 -11.13 4.83
N PRO A 18 14.69 -9.84 4.41
CA PRO A 18 14.59 -9.47 3.01
C PRO A 18 15.61 -10.16 2.11
N TYR A 19 16.79 -10.52 2.64
CA TYR A 19 17.78 -11.29 1.90
C TYR A 19 17.28 -12.69 1.60
N ASN A 20 16.72 -13.39 2.60
CA ASN A 20 16.19 -14.75 2.41
C ASN A 20 14.98 -14.76 1.49
N ILE A 21 14.07 -13.79 1.63
CA ILE A 21 12.92 -13.62 0.73
C ILE A 21 13.41 -13.44 -0.72
N GLY A 22 14.42 -12.58 -0.91
CA GLY A 22 14.99 -12.26 -2.22
C GLY A 22 15.71 -13.41 -2.93
N LEU A 23 16.04 -14.50 -2.24
CA LEU A 23 16.62 -15.71 -2.85
C LEU A 23 15.62 -16.47 -3.74
N ASN A 24 14.32 -16.21 -3.58
CA ASN A 24 13.27 -16.86 -4.35
C ASN A 24 12.96 -16.05 -5.62
N ASP A 25 13.10 -16.65 -6.80
CA ASP A 25 12.70 -16.03 -8.07
C ASP A 25 11.17 -15.84 -8.12
N ASN A 26 10.72 -14.71 -8.69
CA ASN A 26 9.32 -14.33 -8.84
C ASN A 26 8.54 -14.28 -7.51
N ALA A 27 9.18 -13.85 -6.43
CA ALA A 27 8.52 -13.69 -5.14
C ALA A 27 7.41 -12.62 -5.24
N ILE A 28 6.21 -12.95 -4.76
CA ILE A 28 5.07 -12.03 -4.73
C ILE A 28 4.65 -11.79 -3.29
N SER A 29 4.64 -10.53 -2.86
CA SER A 29 4.09 -10.14 -1.56
C SER A 29 2.77 -9.41 -1.76
N ILE A 30 1.74 -9.81 -1.02
CA ILE A 30 0.44 -9.15 -1.02
C ILE A 30 0.13 -8.77 0.43
N ASN A 31 0.09 -7.46 0.70
CA ASN A 31 -0.25 -6.90 1.99
C ASN A 31 -1.46 -5.98 1.87
N SER A 32 -2.15 -5.72 2.98
CA SER A 32 -3.27 -4.77 3.01
C SER A 32 -2.83 -3.43 3.60
N THR A 33 -3.40 -2.33 3.12
CA THR A 33 -3.19 -1.00 3.71
C THR A 33 -4.51 -0.33 4.06
N LEU A 34 -4.49 0.59 5.04
CA LEU A 34 -5.72 1.27 5.47
C LEU A 34 -6.00 2.45 4.54
N GLU A 35 -4.96 3.23 4.22
CA GLU A 35 -5.02 4.41 3.37
C GLU A 35 -3.73 4.62 2.57
N VAL A 36 -3.88 5.20 1.39
CA VAL A 36 -2.77 5.66 0.54
C VAL A 36 -3.03 7.09 0.11
N ASP A 37 -2.02 7.95 0.20
CA ASP A 37 -2.14 9.31 -0.34
C ASP A 37 -1.70 9.44 -1.80
N LEU A 38 -2.00 10.57 -2.43
CA LEU A 38 -1.69 10.81 -3.85
C LEU A 38 -0.19 10.85 -4.19
N THR A 39 0.70 10.91 -3.18
CA THR A 39 2.15 10.74 -3.38
C THR A 39 2.56 9.27 -3.39
N GLY A 40 1.68 8.38 -2.92
CA GLY A 40 1.86 6.94 -2.85
C GLY A 40 2.40 6.43 -1.51
N GLN A 41 2.53 7.26 -0.47
CA GLN A 41 2.85 6.75 0.88
C GLN A 41 1.59 6.17 1.54
N CYS A 42 1.78 5.13 2.34
CA CYS A 42 0.69 4.34 2.90
C CYS A 42 0.72 4.30 4.42
N CYS A 43 -0.45 4.36 5.04
CA CYS A 43 -0.68 4.12 6.46
C CYS A 43 -1.48 2.82 6.60
N SER A 44 -0.92 1.82 7.30
CA SER A 44 -1.47 0.46 7.36
C SER A 44 -1.82 0.02 8.77
N ASP A 45 -1.30 0.72 9.78
CA ASP A 45 -1.41 0.31 11.19
C ASP A 45 -2.02 1.36 12.12
N ALA A 46 -2.37 2.54 11.61
CA ALA A 46 -3.00 3.61 12.37
C ALA A 46 -4.15 4.29 11.62
N ILE A 47 -5.05 4.90 12.39
CA ILE A 47 -6.13 5.78 11.90
C ILE A 47 -5.91 7.15 12.55
N GLY A 48 -5.24 8.05 11.84
CA GLY A 48 -4.71 9.28 12.44
C GLY A 48 -3.72 8.93 13.57
N ASN A 49 -3.92 9.51 14.74
CA ASN A 49 -3.09 9.24 15.92
C ASN A 49 -3.43 7.93 16.67
N LYS A 50 -4.46 7.19 16.25
CA LYS A 50 -4.89 5.98 16.94
C LYS A 50 -4.24 4.75 16.33
N GLN A 51 -3.38 4.07 17.11
CA GLN A 51 -2.86 2.76 16.74
C GLN A 51 -4.01 1.76 16.59
N TYR A 52 -4.02 1.05 15.47
CA TYR A 52 -4.99 0.02 15.15
C TYR A 52 -4.35 -1.38 15.18
N SER A 53 -3.12 -1.51 14.68
CA SER A 53 -2.39 -2.78 14.62
C SER A 53 -0.88 -2.57 14.85
N GLY A 54 -0.02 -2.96 13.90
CA GLY A 54 1.41 -2.68 13.87
C GLY A 54 1.95 -2.95 12.46
N ALA A 55 3.12 -2.39 12.14
CA ALA A 55 3.74 -2.55 10.80
C ALA A 55 3.96 -4.03 10.41
N GLY A 56 4.26 -4.89 11.40
CA GLY A 56 4.56 -6.30 11.17
C GLY A 56 5.70 -6.48 10.16
N GLY A 57 5.58 -7.50 9.30
CA GLY A 57 6.56 -7.78 8.25
C GLY A 57 6.31 -7.08 6.91
N GLN A 58 5.37 -6.13 6.83
CA GLN A 58 4.96 -5.55 5.55
C GLN A 58 6.15 -4.98 4.76
N MET A 59 7.00 -4.20 5.44
CA MET A 59 8.19 -3.61 4.81
C MET A 59 9.24 -4.66 4.46
N ASP A 60 9.41 -5.68 5.31
CA ASP A 60 10.36 -6.76 5.07
C ASP A 60 10.07 -7.49 3.76
N PHE A 61 8.80 -7.84 3.53
CA PHE A 61 8.37 -8.51 2.30
C PHE A 61 8.40 -7.60 1.07
N ILE A 62 8.11 -6.30 1.22
CA ILE A 62 8.28 -5.33 0.13
C ILE A 62 9.75 -5.26 -0.29
N GLU A 63 10.68 -5.13 0.67
CA GLU A 63 12.10 -5.09 0.37
C GLU A 63 12.60 -6.41 -0.20
N GLY A 64 12.17 -7.55 0.37
CA GLY A 64 12.57 -8.87 -0.10
C GLY A 64 12.13 -9.15 -1.53
N THR A 65 10.91 -8.77 -1.89
CA THR A 65 10.43 -8.91 -3.29
C THR A 65 11.14 -7.97 -4.26
N TRP A 66 11.62 -6.80 -3.80
CA TRP A 66 12.46 -5.94 -4.64
C TRP A 66 13.83 -6.55 -4.95
N ARG A 67 14.35 -7.40 -4.05
CA ARG A 67 15.61 -8.15 -4.22
C ARG A 67 15.41 -9.39 -5.10
N SER A 68 14.21 -9.96 -5.10
CA SER A 68 13.84 -11.11 -5.92
C SER A 68 13.87 -10.80 -7.42
N LYS A 69 14.46 -11.70 -8.21
CA LYS A 69 14.41 -11.63 -9.67
C LYS A 69 12.98 -11.83 -10.15
N GLY A 70 12.39 -10.79 -10.72
CA GLY A 70 10.98 -10.81 -11.16
C GLY A 70 9.97 -10.62 -10.03
N GLY A 71 10.42 -10.22 -8.82
CA GLY A 71 9.55 -10.04 -7.68
C GLY A 71 8.59 -8.85 -7.79
N MET A 72 7.45 -8.96 -7.11
CA MET A 72 6.38 -7.96 -7.13
C MET A 72 5.74 -7.77 -5.76
N ALA A 73 5.61 -6.52 -5.34
CA ALA A 73 4.94 -6.12 -4.09
C ALA A 73 3.63 -5.39 -4.34
N PHE A 74 2.53 -5.92 -3.82
CA PHE A 74 1.19 -5.35 -3.89
C PHE A 74 0.72 -4.91 -2.51
N LEU A 75 0.24 -3.67 -2.44
CA LEU A 75 -0.60 -3.20 -1.33
C LEU A 75 -2.04 -3.09 -1.82
N ALA A 76 -2.94 -3.83 -1.19
CA ALA A 76 -4.35 -3.87 -1.55
C ALA A 76 -5.21 -3.16 -0.51
N LEU A 77 -6.25 -2.48 -0.97
CA LEU A 77 -7.27 -1.86 -0.15
C LEU A 77 -8.57 -1.75 -0.93
N TYR A 78 -9.71 -1.79 -0.25
CA TYR A 78 -10.95 -1.28 -0.86
C TYR A 78 -10.77 0.21 -1.17
N SER A 79 -11.40 0.73 -2.22
CA SER A 79 -11.27 2.16 -2.54
C SER A 79 -12.00 3.05 -1.53
N THR A 80 -12.94 2.49 -0.77
CA THR A 80 -13.77 3.21 0.20
C THR A 80 -13.94 2.48 1.53
N TYR A 81 -14.55 3.17 2.49
CA TYR A 81 -15.16 2.61 3.69
C TYR A 81 -16.38 3.44 4.09
N GLU A 82 -17.30 2.84 4.85
CA GLU A 82 -18.44 3.56 5.43
C GLU A 82 -18.12 3.92 6.89
N THR A 83 -18.41 5.17 7.27
CA THR A 83 -18.31 5.60 8.67
C THR A 83 -19.47 5.02 9.48
N LYS A 84 -19.41 5.14 10.81
CA LYS A 84 -20.53 4.72 11.68
C LYS A 84 -21.82 5.48 11.41
N ASP A 85 -21.72 6.67 10.84
CA ASP A 85 -22.86 7.54 10.53
C ASP A 85 -23.40 7.29 9.11
N GLY A 86 -22.90 6.26 8.41
CA GLY A 86 -23.34 5.89 7.07
C GLY A 86 -22.68 6.70 5.95
N GLU A 87 -21.67 7.51 6.26
CA GLU A 87 -21.00 8.32 5.26
C GLU A 87 -19.93 7.50 4.52
N LEU A 88 -20.02 7.44 3.19
CA LEU A 88 -18.99 6.85 2.36
C LEU A 88 -17.75 7.75 2.33
N LYS A 89 -16.57 7.18 2.55
CA LYS A 89 -15.29 7.89 2.51
C LYS A 89 -14.28 7.13 1.65
N SER A 90 -13.40 7.87 0.98
CA SER A 90 -12.29 7.29 0.20
C SER A 90 -11.15 6.82 1.11
N ARG A 91 -10.49 5.71 0.72
CA ARG A 91 -9.20 5.28 1.29
C ARG A 91 -8.01 5.74 0.46
N ILE A 92 -8.24 6.20 -0.77
CA ILE A 92 -7.28 6.99 -1.54
C ILE A 92 -7.53 8.46 -1.19
N VAL A 93 -6.57 9.10 -0.54
CA VAL A 93 -6.74 10.45 0.03
C VAL A 93 -5.73 11.43 -0.58
N PRO A 94 -5.98 12.75 -0.58
CA PRO A 94 -5.00 13.72 -1.06
C PRO A 94 -3.70 13.70 -0.25
N THR A 95 -3.86 13.56 1.06
CA THR A 95 -2.80 13.52 2.06
C THR A 95 -3.29 12.61 3.18
N LEU A 96 -2.39 11.80 3.75
CA LEU A 96 -2.73 10.97 4.90
C LEU A 96 -3.30 11.84 6.04
N ARG A 97 -4.20 11.26 6.84
CA ARG A 97 -4.79 11.97 7.99
C ARG A 97 -3.68 12.53 8.89
N GLU A 98 -3.94 13.69 9.47
CA GLU A 98 -3.02 14.28 10.44
C GLU A 98 -2.64 13.27 11.53
N ASN A 99 -1.36 13.26 11.90
CA ASN A 99 -0.76 12.34 12.87
C ASN A 99 -0.75 10.85 12.46
N SER A 100 -1.06 10.51 11.21
CA SER A 100 -0.89 9.15 10.70
C SER A 100 0.58 8.74 10.71
N MET A 101 0.82 7.48 11.05
CA MET A 101 2.14 6.86 11.04
C MET A 101 2.36 6.21 9.67
N ILE A 102 3.39 6.65 8.95
CA ILE A 102 3.70 6.09 7.62
C ILE A 102 4.29 4.69 7.82
N THR A 103 3.57 3.65 7.38
CA THR A 103 4.03 2.26 7.44
C THR A 103 4.91 1.92 6.23
N THR A 104 4.53 2.39 5.04
CA THR A 104 5.29 2.19 3.81
C THR A 104 5.50 3.53 3.12
N THR A 105 6.77 3.88 2.92
CA THR A 105 7.12 5.18 2.34
C THR A 105 6.78 5.20 0.86
N ARG A 106 6.55 6.38 0.31
CA ARG A 106 6.30 6.56 -1.13
C ARG A 106 7.40 5.95 -2.02
N ASN A 107 8.63 5.85 -1.51
CA ASN A 107 9.74 5.31 -2.28
C ASN A 107 9.61 3.79 -2.47
N ASP A 108 9.05 3.10 -1.49
CA ASP A 108 9.01 1.62 -1.44
C ASP A 108 7.76 1.03 -2.10
N VAL A 109 6.70 1.83 -2.27
CA VAL A 109 5.47 1.35 -2.92
C VAL A 109 5.69 1.04 -4.39
N GLN A 110 5.38 -0.20 -4.78
CA GLN A 110 5.40 -0.66 -6.17
C GLN A 110 4.01 -0.66 -6.81
N TYR A 111 3.06 -1.41 -6.25
CA TYR A 111 1.69 -1.49 -6.75
C TYR A 111 0.66 -1.21 -5.66
N ILE A 112 -0.36 -0.43 -6.01
CA ILE A 112 -1.61 -0.28 -5.24
C ILE A 112 -2.74 -0.97 -5.99
N VAL A 113 -3.58 -1.71 -5.28
CA VAL A 113 -4.72 -2.45 -5.85
C VAL A 113 -6.00 -2.07 -5.14
N THR A 114 -7.04 -1.75 -5.91
CA THR A 114 -8.43 -1.62 -5.44
C THR A 114 -9.35 -2.49 -6.30
N GLU A 115 -10.64 -2.54 -5.94
CA GLU A 115 -11.70 -3.12 -6.76
C GLU A 115 -11.85 -2.46 -8.15
N TYR A 116 -11.23 -1.29 -8.37
CA TYR A 116 -11.25 -0.57 -9.66
C TYR A 116 -9.99 -0.78 -10.50
N GLY A 117 -9.00 -1.53 -10.01
CA GLY A 117 -7.83 -1.92 -10.78
C GLY A 117 -6.50 -1.78 -10.04
N VAL A 118 -5.42 -1.69 -10.81
CA VAL A 118 -4.04 -1.66 -10.29
C VAL A 118 -3.33 -0.39 -10.74
N ALA A 119 -2.68 0.29 -9.80
CA ALA A 119 -1.80 1.43 -10.04
C ALA A 119 -0.34 1.03 -9.79
N TRP A 120 0.50 1.15 -10.83
CA TRP A 120 1.95 1.05 -10.72
C TRP A 120 2.51 2.40 -10.29
N LEU A 121 3.34 2.47 -9.24
CA LEU A 121 3.93 3.72 -8.73
C LEU A 121 5.47 3.78 -8.77
N LYS A 122 6.15 2.63 -8.89
CA LYS A 122 7.62 2.58 -8.88
C LYS A 122 8.20 3.34 -10.08
N GLY A 123 9.08 4.30 -9.84
CA GLY A 123 9.66 5.14 -10.89
C GLY A 123 8.73 6.21 -11.48
N PHE A 124 7.48 6.31 -11.04
CA PHE A 124 6.59 7.40 -11.43
C PHE A 124 6.88 8.67 -10.63
N ASN A 125 6.79 9.82 -11.30
CA ASN A 125 6.79 11.13 -10.66
C ASN A 125 5.44 11.42 -9.96
N LEU A 126 5.35 12.51 -9.20
CA LEU A 126 4.12 12.85 -8.44
C LEU A 126 2.87 12.98 -9.31
N ASP A 127 2.98 13.60 -10.48
CA ASP A 127 1.85 13.76 -11.41
C ASP A 127 1.34 12.41 -11.92
N GLN A 128 2.27 11.53 -12.32
CA GLN A 128 1.95 10.17 -12.77
C GLN A 128 1.34 9.33 -11.65
N ARG A 129 1.86 9.43 -10.42
CA ARG A 129 1.34 8.73 -9.25
C ARG A 129 -0.08 9.16 -8.91
N ALA A 130 -0.31 10.46 -8.82
CA ALA A 130 -1.64 11.01 -8.54
C ALA A 130 -2.66 10.55 -9.61
N LYS A 131 -2.32 10.65 -10.90
CA LYS A 131 -3.18 10.15 -12.00
C LYS A 131 -3.47 8.65 -11.88
N ALA A 132 -2.46 7.84 -11.58
CA ALA A 132 -2.61 6.39 -11.45
C ALA A 132 -3.51 6.02 -10.26
N LEU A 133 -3.33 6.67 -9.11
CA LEU A 133 -4.13 6.45 -7.91
C LEU A 133 -5.59 6.91 -8.08
N ILE A 134 -5.80 8.10 -8.64
CA ILE A 134 -7.16 8.62 -8.93
C ILE A 134 -7.92 7.68 -9.86
N LYS A 135 -7.25 7.12 -10.87
CA LYS A 135 -7.86 6.17 -11.81
C LYS A 135 -8.44 4.92 -11.12
N ILE A 136 -7.82 4.46 -10.02
CA ILE A 136 -8.27 3.30 -9.24
C ILE A 136 -9.05 3.69 -7.97
N ALA A 137 -9.36 4.97 -7.77
CA ALA A 137 -10.28 5.41 -6.73
C ALA A 137 -11.73 5.13 -7.12
N HIS A 138 -12.61 5.12 -6.13
CA HIS A 138 -14.06 5.07 -6.35
C HIS A 138 -14.50 6.23 -7.26
N PRO A 139 -15.38 6.00 -8.26
CA PRO A 139 -15.84 7.04 -9.18
C PRO A 139 -16.30 8.33 -8.48
N ASP A 140 -17.06 8.22 -7.40
CA ASP A 140 -17.60 9.35 -6.64
C ASP A 140 -16.55 10.30 -6.06
N PHE A 141 -15.30 9.85 -5.85
CA PHE A 141 -14.23 10.66 -5.27
C PHE A 141 -13.20 11.14 -6.29
N ARG A 142 -13.27 10.73 -7.56
CA ARG A 142 -12.23 11.03 -8.56
C ARG A 142 -12.10 12.52 -8.84
N ASP A 143 -13.23 13.20 -9.03
CA ASP A 143 -13.25 14.63 -9.33
C ASP A 143 -12.72 15.46 -8.15
N GLN A 144 -13.10 15.07 -6.92
CA GLN A 144 -12.60 15.70 -5.71
C GLN A 144 -11.09 15.50 -5.57
N LEU A 145 -10.60 14.27 -5.74
CA LEU A 145 -9.18 13.96 -5.65
C LEU A 145 -8.38 14.69 -6.73
N GLU A 146 -8.89 14.82 -7.95
CA GLU A 146 -8.24 15.60 -9.01
C GLU A 146 -8.15 17.09 -8.63
N PHE A 147 -9.25 17.65 -8.11
CA PHE A 147 -9.28 19.03 -7.63
C PHE A 147 -8.24 19.26 -6.52
N GLU A 148 -8.23 18.41 -5.50
CA GLU A 148 -7.30 18.50 -4.37
C GLU A 148 -5.84 18.29 -4.82
N ALA A 149 -5.59 17.38 -5.76
CA ALA A 149 -4.27 17.17 -6.33
C ALA A 149 -3.73 18.40 -7.08
N ARG A 150 -4.60 19.16 -7.76
CA ARG A 150 -4.22 20.44 -8.39
C ARG A 150 -3.92 21.51 -7.35
N GLN A 151 -4.70 21.60 -6.26
CA GLN A 151 -4.42 22.52 -5.16
C GLN A 151 -3.07 22.21 -4.49
N LEU A 152 -2.75 20.94 -4.31
CA LEU A 152 -1.47 20.46 -3.76
C LEU A 152 -0.31 20.52 -4.77
N ARG A 153 -0.57 20.92 -6.02
CA ARG A 153 0.40 20.99 -7.13
C ARG A 153 1.04 19.63 -7.47
N TYR A 154 0.31 18.54 -7.23
CA TYR A 154 0.70 17.20 -7.68
C TYR A 154 0.34 16.99 -9.14
N LEU A 155 -0.79 17.54 -9.59
CA LEU A 155 -1.18 17.60 -10.99
C LEU A 155 -0.90 18.99 -11.55
N ARG A 156 -0.40 19.02 -12.79
CA ARG A 156 -0.25 20.26 -13.56
C ARG A 156 -1.52 20.60 -14.35
#